data_AF-A0A218W2R6-F1
#
_entry.id   AF-A0A218W2R6-F1
#
_cell.length_a   1.000
_cell.length_b   1.000
_cell.length_c   1.000
_cell.angle_alpha   90.00
_cell.angle_beta   90.00
_cell.angle_gamma   90.00
#
_symmetry.space_group_name_H-M   'P 1'
#
loop_
_entity.id
_entity.type
_entity.pdbx_description
1 polymer ?
#
loop_
_entity_poly.entity_id
_entity_poly.type
_entity_poly.pdbx_seq_one_letter_code
_entity_poly.pdbx_strand_id
1 'polypeptide(L)'
;MAKDRIFRVSCILAVMFLSINSIVYSSQDVDQCSIGPDIQPCIPGRTECPHGKNCWPELYGTSGEKALAVIKRENPMVQAFIVKKGTAVILNYCCDRVWVWVDDSGVVDRVPTIG
;
A
#
# COMPACT_ATOMS: atom_id res chain seq x y z
N MET A 1 7.35 45.35 -24.02
CA MET A 1 6.09 44.63 -23.68
C MET A 1 6.23 43.20 -24.18
N ALA A 2 5.77 42.20 -23.40
CA ALA A 2 5.85 40.73 -23.65
C ALA A 2 6.99 39.94 -22.97
N LYS A 3 7.43 40.33 -21.76
CA LYS A 3 8.28 39.46 -20.91
C LYS A 3 7.61 39.00 -19.60
N ASP A 4 6.50 39.64 -19.22
CA ASP A 4 5.86 39.43 -17.90
C ASP A 4 4.69 38.42 -17.93
N ARG A 5 4.20 38.03 -19.12
CA ARG A 5 3.13 37.01 -19.25
C ARG A 5 3.67 35.58 -19.31
N ILE A 6 4.93 35.38 -19.70
CA ILE A 6 5.57 34.07 -19.84
C ILE A 6 5.95 33.48 -18.46
N PHE A 7 6.45 34.32 -17.54
CA PHE A 7 6.82 33.90 -16.18
C PHE A 7 5.61 33.46 -15.34
N ARG A 8 4.47 34.15 -15.49
CA ARG A 8 3.24 33.81 -14.75
C ARG A 8 2.62 32.49 -15.23
N VAL A 9 2.70 32.19 -16.54
CA VAL A 9 2.22 30.92 -17.11
C VAL A 9 3.13 29.74 -16.73
N SER A 10 4.44 29.96 -16.66
CA SER A 10 5.40 28.92 -16.21
C SER A 10 5.20 28.52 -14.75
N CYS A 11 4.95 29.47 -13.83
CA CYS A 11 4.65 29.15 -12.44
C CYS A 11 3.30 28.43 -12.29
N ILE A 12 2.27 28.83 -13.05
CA ILE A 12 0.98 28.15 -12.99
C ILE A 12 1.11 26.71 -13.48
N LEU A 13 1.83 26.45 -14.57
CA LEU A 13 2.08 25.08 -15.02
C LEU A 13 2.90 24.27 -13.99
N ALA A 14 3.95 24.83 -13.40
CA ALA A 14 4.75 24.15 -12.37
C ALA A 14 3.94 23.84 -11.09
N VAL A 15 3.09 24.77 -10.65
CA VAL A 15 2.19 24.58 -9.50
C VAL A 15 1.12 23.53 -9.83
N MET A 16 0.59 23.50 -11.06
CA MET A 16 -0.33 22.46 -11.49
C MET A 16 0.37 21.10 -11.60
N PHE A 17 1.58 20.98 -12.14
CA PHE A 17 2.32 19.71 -12.18
C PHE A 17 2.65 19.18 -10.78
N LEU A 18 2.99 20.03 -9.82
CA LEU A 18 3.17 19.63 -8.42
C LEU A 18 1.83 19.29 -7.73
N SER A 19 0.75 20.00 -8.07
CA SER A 19 -0.58 19.76 -7.51
C SER A 19 -1.23 18.49 -8.07
N ILE A 20 -1.04 18.17 -9.35
CA ILE A 20 -1.56 16.95 -9.98
C ILE A 20 -0.79 15.74 -9.44
N ASN A 21 0.53 15.84 -9.24
CA ASN A 21 1.30 14.79 -8.56
C ASN A 21 0.82 14.58 -7.11
N SER A 22 0.50 15.65 -6.36
CA SER A 22 -0.09 15.52 -5.01
C SER A 22 -1.51 14.94 -5.00
N ILE A 23 -2.35 15.27 -5.98
CA ILE A 23 -3.72 14.75 -6.06
C ILE A 23 -3.71 13.26 -6.45
N VAL A 24 -2.84 12.84 -7.37
CA VAL A 24 -2.71 11.43 -7.78
C VAL A 24 -2.09 10.58 -6.66
N TYR A 25 -1.14 11.11 -5.88
CA TYR A 25 -0.57 10.40 -4.73
C TYR A 25 -1.60 10.15 -3.62
N SER A 26 -2.61 11.01 -3.48
CA SER A 26 -3.58 10.92 -2.39
C SER A 26 -4.75 9.96 -2.65
N SER A 27 -5.02 9.57 -3.90
CA SER A 27 -6.24 8.80 -4.23
C SER A 27 -6.09 7.28 -4.18
N GLN A 28 -4.90 6.74 -3.88
CA GLN A 28 -4.70 5.29 -3.75
C GLN A 28 -4.56 4.79 -2.30
N ASP A 29 -4.46 5.69 -1.31
CA ASP A 29 -4.01 5.32 0.04
C ASP A 29 -5.09 5.37 1.15
N VAL A 30 -6.38 5.62 0.84
CA VAL A 30 -7.43 5.80 1.88
C VAL A 30 -8.51 4.71 1.91
N ASP A 31 -8.65 3.89 0.87
CA ASP A 31 -9.66 2.79 0.84
C ASP A 31 -9.07 1.40 1.09
N GLN A 32 -7.76 1.30 1.34
CA GLN A 32 -7.01 0.06 1.26
C GLN A 32 -7.08 -0.83 2.51
N CYS A 33 -7.94 -0.52 3.49
CA CYS A 33 -8.12 -1.32 4.70
C CYS A 33 -9.50 -2.03 4.77
N SER A 34 -10.35 -1.85 3.76
CA SER A 34 -11.70 -2.45 3.75
C SER A 34 -11.67 -3.86 3.18
N ILE A 35 -11.80 -4.84 4.08
CA ILE A 35 -12.12 -6.24 3.77
C ILE A 35 -13.61 -6.28 3.41
N GLY A 36 -13.96 -6.47 2.14
CA GLY A 36 -15.32 -6.78 1.71
C GLY A 36 -15.90 -8.05 2.37
N PRO A 37 -17.23 -8.22 2.40
CA PRO A 37 -17.89 -9.30 3.15
C PRO A 37 -17.66 -10.72 2.58
N ASP A 38 -17.16 -10.88 1.35
CA ASP A 38 -17.06 -12.17 0.64
C ASP A 38 -15.65 -12.77 0.62
N ILE A 39 -14.85 -12.40 1.60
CA ILE A 39 -13.43 -12.72 1.63
C ILE A 39 -13.22 -14.10 2.24
N GLN A 40 -12.56 -14.99 1.50
CA GLN A 40 -12.34 -16.38 1.90
C GLN A 40 -10.90 -16.61 2.40
N PRO A 41 -10.71 -17.55 3.36
CA PRO A 41 -9.39 -18.07 3.70
C PRO A 41 -8.80 -18.82 2.50
N CYS A 42 -7.48 -18.70 2.29
CA CYS A 42 -6.79 -19.51 1.29
C CYS A 42 -5.98 -20.66 1.89
N ILE A 43 -5.90 -20.74 3.22
CA ILE A 43 -5.27 -21.87 3.91
C ILE A 43 -6.26 -23.04 3.99
N PRO A 44 -5.90 -24.25 3.48
CA PRO A 44 -6.74 -25.43 3.62
C PRO A 44 -7.01 -25.75 5.10
N GLY A 45 -8.28 -25.95 5.44
CA GLY A 45 -8.71 -26.27 6.81
C GLY A 45 -9.09 -25.07 7.67
N ARG A 46 -9.02 -23.83 7.14
CA ARG A 46 -9.54 -22.63 7.80
C ARG A 46 -10.92 -22.27 7.22
N THR A 47 -11.91 -22.09 8.09
CA THR A 47 -13.30 -21.80 7.69
C THR A 47 -13.65 -20.32 7.75
N GLU A 48 -12.86 -19.54 8.49
CA GLU A 48 -13.11 -18.14 8.78
C GLU A 48 -11.82 -17.32 8.70
N CYS A 49 -11.96 -16.04 8.42
CA CYS A 49 -10.82 -15.14 8.34
C CYS A 49 -10.28 -14.79 9.72
N PRO A 50 -8.94 -14.64 9.85
CA PRO A 50 -8.34 -14.31 11.12
C PRO A 50 -8.85 -12.97 11.64
N HIS A 51 -9.36 -12.99 12.87
CA HIS A 51 -9.73 -11.79 13.60
C HIS A 51 -8.49 -10.94 13.95
N GLY A 52 -8.69 -9.64 14.11
CA GLY A 52 -7.65 -8.72 14.57
C GLY A 52 -7.30 -7.66 13.52
N LYS A 53 -6.10 -7.10 13.67
CA LYS A 53 -5.64 -6.02 12.80
C LYS A 53 -5.39 -6.56 11.39
N ASN A 54 -5.91 -5.83 10.40
CA ASN A 54 -5.90 -6.22 9.00
C ASN A 54 -5.18 -5.23 8.08
N CYS A 55 -4.72 -4.11 8.63
CA CYS A 55 -4.11 -3.02 7.90
C CYS A 55 -3.04 -2.36 8.77
N TRP A 56 -1.92 -1.97 8.18
CA TRP A 56 -0.76 -1.42 8.90
C TRP A 56 -0.25 -0.11 8.27
N PRO A 57 -1.04 0.98 8.31
CA PRO A 57 -0.66 2.26 7.71
C PRO A 57 0.65 2.82 8.30
N GLU A 58 0.94 2.54 9.58
CA GLU A 58 2.16 2.99 10.25
C GLU A 58 3.46 2.32 9.74
N LEU A 59 3.34 1.25 8.94
CA LEU A 59 4.47 0.56 8.34
C LEU A 59 4.87 1.13 6.98
N TYR A 60 4.06 2.00 6.40
CA TYR A 60 4.41 2.73 5.19
C TYR A 60 5.73 3.49 5.39
N GLY A 61 6.65 3.40 4.44
CA GLY A 61 7.96 4.06 4.53
C GLY A 61 8.95 3.41 5.52
N THR A 62 8.61 2.28 6.15
CA THR A 62 9.55 1.52 7.00
C THR A 62 10.27 0.44 6.18
N SER A 63 11.32 -0.20 6.74
CA SER A 63 11.95 -1.33 6.05
C SER A 63 11.01 -2.53 5.98
N GLY A 64 11.04 -3.26 4.86
CA GLY A 64 10.19 -4.44 4.65
C GLY A 64 10.39 -5.52 5.73
N GLU A 65 11.62 -5.69 6.22
CA GLU A 65 11.93 -6.64 7.30
C GLU A 65 11.29 -6.21 8.64
N LYS A 66 11.34 -4.91 8.97
CA LYS A 66 10.69 -4.38 10.16
C LYS A 66 9.18 -4.55 10.03
N ALA A 67 8.62 -4.24 8.87
CA ALA A 67 7.19 -4.41 8.61
C ALA A 67 6.75 -5.88 8.77
N LEU A 68 7.51 -6.81 8.19
CA LEU A 68 7.29 -8.24 8.33
C LEU A 68 7.28 -8.69 9.80
N ALA A 69 8.23 -8.21 10.60
CA ALA A 69 8.31 -8.54 12.02
C ALA A 69 7.12 -7.98 12.82
N VAL A 70 6.70 -6.74 12.53
CA VAL A 70 5.55 -6.11 13.20
C VAL A 70 4.25 -6.85 12.86
N ILE A 71 4.00 -7.18 11.57
CA ILE A 71 2.79 -7.88 11.15
C ILE A 71 2.69 -9.25 11.83
N LYS A 72 3.78 -10.05 11.81
CA LYS A 72 3.82 -11.35 12.47
C LYS A 72 3.55 -11.28 13.97
N ARG A 73 3.97 -10.19 14.62
CA ARG A 73 3.75 -9.96 16.05
C ARG A 73 2.32 -9.52 16.34
N GLU A 74 1.76 -8.62 15.54
CA GLU A 74 0.44 -8.04 15.76
C GLU A 74 -0.71 -8.93 15.31
N ASN A 75 -0.50 -9.71 14.25
CA ASN A 75 -1.45 -10.71 13.78
C ASN A 75 -0.69 -11.99 13.38
N PRO A 76 -0.43 -12.91 14.33
CA PRO A 76 0.28 -14.16 14.06
C PRO A 76 -0.54 -15.15 13.22
N MET A 77 -1.83 -14.85 13.00
CA MET A 77 -2.70 -15.70 12.22
C MET A 77 -2.60 -15.45 10.71
N VAL A 78 -1.90 -14.39 10.28
CA VAL A 78 -1.65 -14.09 8.86
C VAL A 78 -0.20 -14.38 8.47
N GLN A 79 0.00 -14.66 7.19
CA GLN A 79 1.30 -14.87 6.56
C GLN A 79 1.66 -13.62 5.76
N ALA A 80 2.70 -12.93 6.20
CA ALA A 80 3.24 -11.77 5.51
C ALA A 80 4.42 -12.15 4.61
N PHE A 81 4.44 -11.60 3.40
CA PHE A 81 5.48 -11.83 2.40
C PHE A 81 6.00 -10.50 1.86
N ILE A 82 7.33 -10.36 1.82
CA ILE A 82 7.97 -9.20 1.20
C ILE A 82 8.00 -9.41 -0.32
N VAL A 83 7.50 -8.42 -1.06
CA VAL A 83 7.40 -8.46 -2.52
C VAL A 83 7.92 -7.17 -3.09
N LYS A 84 8.80 -7.25 -4.09
CA LYS A 84 9.27 -6.06 -4.79
C LYS A 84 8.17 -5.48 -5.67
N LYS A 85 8.04 -4.16 -5.69
CA LYS A 85 7.14 -3.43 -6.58
C LYS A 85 7.29 -3.91 -8.02
N GLY A 86 6.16 -4.16 -8.70
CA GLY A 86 6.14 -4.67 -10.07
C GLY A 86 6.27 -6.20 -10.21
N THR A 87 6.51 -6.94 -9.12
CA THR A 87 6.46 -8.41 -9.15
C THR A 87 5.03 -8.89 -9.38
N ALA A 88 4.84 -9.80 -10.34
CA ALA A 88 3.55 -10.46 -10.52
C ALA A 88 3.27 -11.40 -9.34
N VAL A 89 2.18 -11.15 -8.63
CA VAL A 89 1.69 -11.99 -7.54
C VAL A 89 0.32 -12.55 -7.87
N ILE A 90 -0.09 -13.58 -7.13
CA ILE A 90 -1.45 -14.10 -7.23
C ILE A 90 -2.40 -13.05 -6.64
N LEU A 91 -3.36 -12.59 -7.44
CA LEU A 91 -4.34 -11.55 -7.07
C LEU A 91 -5.65 -12.12 -6.52
N ASN A 92 -5.65 -13.42 -6.14
CA ASN A 92 -6.81 -14.00 -5.45
C ASN A 92 -6.95 -13.32 -4.10
N TYR A 93 -8.17 -13.02 -3.66
CA TYR A 93 -8.34 -12.49 -2.32
C TYR A 93 -8.09 -13.60 -1.29
N CYS A 94 -7.16 -13.39 -0.36
CA CYS A 94 -6.90 -14.30 0.76
C CYS A 94 -6.76 -13.54 2.08
N CYS A 95 -7.65 -13.82 3.04
CA CYS A 95 -7.58 -13.16 4.34
C CYS A 95 -6.44 -13.61 5.25
N ASP A 96 -5.74 -14.68 4.89
CA ASP A 96 -4.60 -15.20 5.65
C ASP A 96 -3.27 -14.61 5.18
N ARG A 97 -3.28 -13.70 4.20
CA ARG A 97 -2.08 -13.23 3.53
C ARG A 97 -1.95 -11.72 3.59
N VAL A 98 -0.71 -11.24 3.73
CA VAL A 98 -0.38 -9.82 3.63
C VAL A 98 0.80 -9.66 2.67
N TRP A 99 0.62 -8.84 1.64
CA TRP A 99 1.72 -8.44 0.76
C TRP A 99 2.40 -7.18 1.29
N VAL A 100 3.67 -7.31 1.67
CA VAL A 100 4.53 -6.19 2.05
C VAL A 100 5.28 -5.73 0.81
N TRP A 101 4.68 -4.77 0.09
CA TRP A 101 5.27 -4.22 -1.12
C TRP A 101 6.42 -3.29 -0.79
N VAL A 102 7.61 -3.61 -1.29
CA VAL A 102 8.81 -2.80 -1.12
C VAL A 102 9.32 -2.25 -2.44
N ASP A 103 9.90 -1.05 -2.40
CA ASP A 103 10.66 -0.48 -3.51
C ASP A 103 12.05 -1.13 -3.64
N ASP A 104 12.87 -0.61 -4.57
CA ASP A 104 14.22 -1.10 -4.82
C ASP A 104 15.18 -0.86 -3.64
N SER A 105 14.85 0.05 -2.72
CA SER A 105 15.59 0.30 -1.49
C SER A 105 15.16 -0.60 -0.32
N GLY A 106 14.16 -1.46 -0.54
CA GLY A 106 13.61 -2.34 0.51
C GLY A 106 12.68 -1.62 1.48
N VAL A 107 12.21 -0.43 1.11
CA VAL A 107 11.26 0.38 1.89
C VAL A 107 9.84 0.08 1.45
N VAL A 108 8.93 -0.02 2.40
CA VAL A 108 7.51 -0.28 2.16
C VAL A 108 6.89 0.87 1.38
N ASP A 109 6.46 0.58 0.15
CA ASP A 109 5.93 1.54 -0.83
C ASP A 109 4.38 1.55 -0.88
N ARG A 110 3.74 0.59 -0.20
CA ARG A 110 2.27 0.53 -0.05
C ARG A 110 1.89 0.10 1.35
N VAL A 111 0.75 0.57 1.83
CA VAL A 111 0.21 0.13 3.12
C VAL A 111 0.01 -1.39 3.09
N PRO A 112 0.64 -2.15 4.01
CA PRO A 112 0.40 -3.58 4.11
C PRO A 112 -1.05 -3.81 4.56
N THR A 113 -1.78 -4.59 3.78
CA THR A 113 -3.17 -5.00 4.07
C THR A 113 -3.31 -6.49 3.82
N ILE A 114 -4.19 -7.11 4.59
CA ILE A 114 -4.70 -8.45 4.31
C ILE A 114 -5.34 -8.51 2.90
N GLY A 115 -4.96 -9.53 2.12
CA GLY A 115 -5.45 -9.77 0.74
C GLY A 115 -4.69 -10.80 -0.07
#